data_AF-K5DH20-F1
#
_entry.id   AF-K5DH20-F1
#
_cell.length_a   1.000
_cell.length_b   1.000
_cell.length_c   1.000
_cell.angle_alpha   90.00
_cell.angle_beta   90.00
_cell.angle_gamma   90.00
#
_symmetry.space_group_name_H-M   'P 1'
#
loop_
_entity.id
_entity.type
_entity.pdbx_description
1 polymer ?
#
loop_
_entity_poly.entity_id
_entity_poly.type
_entity_poly.pdbx_seq_one_letter_code
_entity_poly.pdbx_strand_id
1 'polypeptide(L)'
;MDDSKVLSDLVGRRSRVYFRSHERMTLSAPMRCWWATCALAIVMLGSGCSLFRNGVWSDGSSGELNSGSNHTQVSKLTHKSRKTISLQADFRHVGTQDLDESLWQHVDETAFPPKVREAWLANGFRIGLIATPDALPETAEENVASGDDPINRLLSTAGVLGRSPSGIETIPLRPSQRHELPISTVLDGSHVVLAQENGKLTGRSLDSPQMSLSLTPTLGPGPGQVTLEIRPEIQHGSVQQRFISSEAATRLATGRSTWELPEMNLSWAANPHLTLLIAPVHQPDENEPTFGLARQMLRDADHMQDDQHVMLLLRINDLPSS
;
A
#
# COMPACT_ATOMS: atom_id res chain seq x y z
N MET A 1 -6.74 -21.63 -70.57
CA MET A 1 -7.87 -20.72 -70.31
C MET A 1 -8.81 -21.45 -69.38
N ASP A 2 -8.79 -21.34 -68.05
CA ASP A 2 -7.89 -20.77 -67.03
C ASP A 2 -8.24 -21.58 -65.77
N ASP A 3 -7.28 -22.19 -65.08
CA ASP A 3 -6.57 -21.66 -63.92
C ASP A 3 -7.42 -20.80 -62.97
N SER A 4 -7.98 -21.45 -61.94
CA SER A 4 -7.94 -21.04 -60.52
C SER A 4 -9.03 -21.73 -59.71
N LYS A 5 -8.68 -22.85 -59.05
CA LYS A 5 -9.39 -23.36 -57.86
C LYS A 5 -8.51 -24.39 -57.16
N VAL A 6 -7.53 -23.90 -56.43
CA VAL A 6 -6.70 -24.65 -55.49
C VAL A 6 -6.63 -23.83 -54.20
N LEU A 7 -6.68 -24.53 -53.06
CA LEU A 7 -6.51 -24.08 -51.67
C LEU A 7 -7.78 -23.68 -50.90
N SER A 8 -8.39 -24.65 -50.22
CA SER A 8 -8.79 -24.51 -48.81
C SER A 8 -9.19 -25.88 -48.27
N ASP A 9 -8.26 -26.57 -47.60
CA ASP A 9 -8.59 -27.56 -46.57
C ASP A 9 -7.30 -28.02 -45.91
N LEU A 10 -6.94 -27.39 -44.78
CA LEU A 10 -6.08 -28.00 -43.77
C LEU A 10 -6.04 -27.17 -42.48
N VAL A 11 -6.34 -27.88 -41.39
CA VAL A 11 -5.94 -27.63 -39.99
C VAL A 11 -6.79 -26.64 -39.19
N GLY A 12 -7.45 -27.17 -38.15
CA GLY A 12 -8.02 -26.34 -37.09
C GLY A 12 -8.78 -27.09 -35.99
N ARG A 13 -8.28 -28.24 -35.55
CA ARG A 13 -8.84 -29.09 -34.48
C ARG A 13 -8.93 -28.31 -33.15
N ARG A 14 -10.11 -27.76 -32.81
CA ARG A 14 -10.38 -27.16 -31.49
C ARG A 14 -11.00 -28.20 -30.55
N SER A 15 -10.22 -28.61 -29.56
CA SER A 15 -10.61 -29.44 -28.42
C SER A 15 -11.59 -28.65 -27.54
N ARG A 16 -12.88 -28.99 -27.61
CA ARG A 16 -13.93 -28.42 -26.76
C ARG A 16 -14.03 -29.29 -25.49
N VAL A 17 -13.42 -28.83 -24.39
CA VAL A 17 -13.54 -29.50 -23.08
C VAL A 17 -14.88 -29.09 -22.46
N TYR A 18 -15.79 -30.04 -22.34
CA TYR A 18 -17.05 -29.91 -21.62
C TYR A 18 -16.79 -30.05 -20.12
N PHE A 19 -17.02 -28.99 -19.34
CA PHE A 19 -17.15 -29.11 -17.88
C PHE A 19 -18.61 -29.43 -17.54
N ARG A 20 -18.84 -30.66 -17.08
CA ARG A 20 -20.14 -31.22 -16.74
C ARG A 20 -20.34 -31.18 -15.22
N SER A 21 -21.27 -30.31 -14.83
CA SER A 21 -22.26 -30.39 -13.74
C SER A 21 -22.03 -31.26 -12.48
N HIS A 22 -22.37 -30.61 -11.36
CA HIS A 22 -23.11 -31.13 -10.19
C HIS A 22 -22.45 -32.19 -9.31
N GLU A 23 -21.98 -31.75 -8.13
CA GLU A 23 -22.24 -32.49 -6.89
C GLU A 23 -22.79 -31.55 -5.82
N ARG A 24 -24.01 -31.87 -5.37
CA ARG A 24 -24.65 -31.30 -4.19
C ARG A 24 -24.03 -31.97 -2.97
N MET A 25 -23.31 -31.23 -2.13
CA MET A 25 -23.00 -31.70 -0.78
C MET A 25 -24.15 -31.34 0.15
N THR A 26 -24.85 -32.37 0.60
CA THR A 26 -25.82 -32.32 1.69
C THR A 26 -25.04 -32.41 3.00
N LEU A 27 -25.14 -31.39 3.85
CA LEU A 27 -24.58 -31.41 5.20
C LEU A 27 -25.69 -31.76 6.19
N SER A 28 -25.69 -33.04 6.57
CA SER A 28 -26.45 -33.58 7.69
C SER A 28 -25.62 -33.49 8.97
N ALA A 29 -26.14 -32.82 9.99
CA ALA A 29 -26.38 -33.38 11.34
C ALA A 29 -26.56 -32.25 12.38
N PRO A 30 -27.44 -32.44 13.37
CA PRO A 30 -27.70 -31.49 14.44
C PRO A 30 -26.75 -31.71 15.61
N MET A 31 -26.26 -30.63 16.23
CA MET A 31 -25.59 -30.72 17.52
C MET A 31 -26.29 -29.80 18.53
N ARG A 32 -27.11 -30.45 19.35
CA ARG A 32 -27.60 -29.95 20.65
C ARG A 32 -26.52 -30.23 21.70
N CYS A 33 -26.09 -29.23 22.46
CA CYS A 33 -25.58 -29.40 23.82
C CYS A 33 -25.55 -28.00 24.48
N TRP A 34 -26.51 -27.69 25.35
CA TRP A 34 -26.45 -27.83 26.81
C TRP A 34 -25.62 -26.74 27.50
N TRP A 35 -26.36 -25.75 27.99
CA TRP A 35 -26.21 -24.99 29.23
C TRP A 35 -25.08 -25.45 30.17
N ALA A 36 -24.19 -24.52 30.51
CA ALA A 36 -23.57 -24.46 31.84
C ALA A 36 -23.16 -23.02 32.16
N THR A 37 -24.03 -22.36 32.92
CA THR A 37 -23.75 -21.19 33.72
C THR A 37 -22.69 -21.52 34.77
N CYS A 38 -21.56 -20.82 34.75
CA CYS A 38 -20.68 -20.69 35.91
C CYS A 38 -20.44 -19.21 36.18
N ALA A 39 -21.25 -18.67 37.08
CA ALA A 39 -20.93 -17.46 37.80
C ALA A 39 -19.72 -17.73 38.70
N LEU A 40 -18.70 -16.87 38.61
CA LEU A 40 -17.75 -16.72 39.70
C LEU A 40 -17.48 -15.25 39.94
N ALA A 41 -17.94 -14.80 41.10
CA ALA A 41 -17.71 -13.48 41.65
C ALA A 41 -16.24 -13.30 42.01
N ILE A 42 -15.66 -12.17 41.62
CA ILE A 42 -14.47 -11.63 42.27
C ILE A 42 -14.80 -10.18 42.64
N VAL A 43 -15.10 -9.99 43.93
CA VAL A 43 -15.09 -8.70 44.63
C VAL A 43 -13.75 -8.62 45.35
N MET A 44 -12.91 -7.66 44.97
CA MET A 44 -11.91 -6.98 45.81
C MET A 44 -11.58 -5.66 45.12
N LEU A 45 -12.14 -4.54 45.57
CA LEU A 45 -11.53 -3.60 46.51
C LEU A 45 -10.10 -3.19 46.12
N GLY A 46 -9.99 -2.02 45.51
CA GLY A 46 -8.76 -1.34 45.18
C GLY A 46 -9.02 0.13 44.88
N SER A 47 -9.25 0.93 45.93
CA SER A 47 -9.24 2.38 45.87
C SER A 47 -7.86 2.87 45.44
N GLY A 48 -7.76 3.40 44.23
CA GLY A 48 -6.55 4.04 43.72
C GLY A 48 -6.92 5.39 43.11
N CYS A 49 -6.81 6.45 43.90
CA CYS A 49 -6.90 7.82 43.43
C CYS A 49 -5.74 8.11 42.46
N SER A 50 -6.02 8.35 41.19
CA SER A 50 -5.08 9.05 40.30
C SER A 50 -5.55 10.48 40.10
N LEU A 51 -5.28 11.31 41.11
CA LEU A 51 -5.24 12.76 41.00
C LEU A 51 -4.05 13.12 40.12
N PHE A 52 -4.31 13.41 38.84
CA PHE A 52 -3.32 14.05 37.98
C PHE A 52 -3.08 15.47 38.51
N ARG A 53 -1.98 15.59 39.24
CA ARG A 53 -1.43 16.84 39.74
C ARG A 53 -0.84 17.58 38.54
N ASN A 54 -1.60 18.50 37.96
CA ASN A 54 -1.05 19.52 37.08
C ASN A 54 0.02 20.28 37.86
N GLY A 55 1.27 20.14 37.41
CA GLY A 55 2.40 20.94 37.85
C GLY A 55 2.20 22.38 37.42
N VAL A 56 1.49 23.14 38.25
CA VAL A 56 1.51 24.60 38.26
C VAL A 56 2.92 25.01 38.73
N TRP A 57 3.73 25.51 37.81
CA TRP A 57 4.89 26.32 38.16
C TRP A 57 4.37 27.72 38.45
N SER A 58 4.07 27.97 39.72
CA SER A 58 4.01 29.32 40.26
C SER A 58 5.42 29.69 40.69
N ASP A 59 6.06 30.59 39.94
CA ASP A 59 7.08 31.45 40.52
C ASP A 59 6.61 32.88 40.29
N GLY A 60 6.29 33.55 41.40
CA GLY A 60 5.83 34.91 41.41
C GLY A 60 6.80 35.75 42.22
N SER A 61 7.37 36.78 41.60
CA SER A 61 7.57 38.07 42.27
C SER A 61 7.90 39.16 41.25
N SER A 62 6.93 40.05 41.07
CA SER A 62 7.02 41.50 40.87
C SER A 62 8.40 42.15 40.60
N GLY A 63 8.48 42.87 39.47
CA GLY A 63 9.49 43.90 39.22
C GLY A 63 9.17 44.68 37.94
N GLU A 64 8.75 45.93 38.09
CA GLU A 64 8.47 46.91 37.03
C GLU A 64 9.68 47.30 36.17
N LEU A 65 9.36 47.82 34.97
CA LEU A 65 10.10 48.73 34.08
C LEU A 65 11.01 48.17 32.95
N ASN A 66 10.58 48.53 31.73
CA ASN A 66 11.34 48.87 30.51
C ASN A 66 12.62 48.09 30.17
N SER A 67 12.60 47.37 29.05
CA SER A 67 13.56 47.58 27.93
C SER A 67 13.24 46.62 26.78
N GLY A 68 13.44 47.09 25.54
CA GLY A 68 13.04 46.40 24.32
C GLY A 68 13.59 44.98 24.19
N SER A 69 12.70 44.01 23.98
CA SER A 69 13.07 42.66 23.57
C SER A 69 12.86 42.51 22.08
N ASN A 70 13.98 42.44 21.36
CA ASN A 70 14.04 41.90 20.01
C ASN A 70 13.27 40.59 19.95
N HIS A 71 12.26 40.54 19.07
CA HIS A 71 11.54 39.33 18.73
C HIS A 71 12.57 38.26 18.32
N THR A 72 12.79 37.29 19.19
CA THR A 72 13.60 36.12 18.87
C THR A 72 12.81 35.36 17.82
N GLN A 73 13.22 35.49 16.56
CA GLN A 73 12.79 34.60 15.50
C GLN A 73 13.04 33.18 16.01
N VAL A 74 11.97 32.47 16.34
CA VAL A 74 11.99 31.03 16.49
C VAL A 74 12.39 30.51 15.11
N SER A 75 13.69 30.28 14.93
CA SER A 75 14.21 29.63 13.74
C SER A 75 13.48 28.30 13.63
N LYS A 76 12.57 28.20 12.66
CA LYS A 76 12.09 26.92 12.15
C LYS A 76 13.32 26.19 11.62
N LEU A 77 14.00 25.46 12.49
CA LEU A 77 15.01 24.49 12.12
C LEU A 77 14.29 23.34 11.43
N THR A 78 13.91 23.56 10.17
CA THR A 78 13.70 22.50 9.20
C THR A 78 15.08 21.92 8.91
N HIS A 79 15.58 21.13 9.86
CA HIS A 79 16.79 20.33 9.65
C HIS A 79 16.45 19.26 8.62
N LYS A 80 16.44 19.63 7.32
CA LYS A 80 16.43 18.71 6.18
C LYS A 80 17.71 17.89 6.37
N SER A 81 17.58 16.72 6.98
CA SER A 81 18.70 15.82 7.21
C SER A 81 19.38 15.63 5.85
N ARG A 82 20.69 15.88 5.78
CA ARG A 82 21.48 15.93 4.53
C ARG A 82 21.41 14.64 3.70
N LYS A 83 20.79 13.58 4.23
CA LYS A 83 20.63 12.27 3.60
C LYS A 83 19.16 11.88 3.43
N THR A 84 18.25 12.82 3.22
CA THR A 84 16.83 12.50 2.98
C THR A 84 16.58 12.37 1.48
N ILE A 85 15.90 11.31 1.06
CA ILE A 85 15.43 11.08 -0.30
C ILE A 85 13.96 11.49 -0.33
N SER A 86 13.56 12.32 -1.28
CA SER A 86 12.15 12.72 -1.41
C SER A 86 11.47 11.86 -2.47
N LEU A 87 10.56 10.99 -2.05
CA LEU A 87 9.72 10.18 -2.93
C LEU A 87 8.37 10.88 -3.12
N GLN A 88 7.95 11.07 -4.35
CA GLN A 88 6.59 11.43 -4.70
C GLN A 88 5.80 10.15 -5.00
N ALA A 89 4.66 9.99 -4.33
CA ALA A 89 3.67 8.97 -4.62
C ALA A 89 2.42 9.67 -5.16
N ASP A 90 2.02 9.35 -6.39
CA ASP A 90 0.83 9.90 -7.04
C ASP A 90 -0.18 8.75 -7.23
N PHE A 91 -1.31 8.89 -6.55
CA PHE A 91 -2.42 7.93 -6.56
C PHE A 91 -3.50 8.43 -7.52
N ARG A 92 -3.61 7.78 -8.68
CA ARG A 92 -4.57 8.14 -9.73
C ARG A 92 -5.73 7.16 -9.77
N HIS A 93 -6.93 7.68 -9.57
CA HIS A 93 -8.17 6.93 -9.73
C HIS A 93 -8.54 6.91 -11.21
N VAL A 94 -8.68 5.71 -11.76
CA VAL A 94 -8.99 5.47 -13.17
C VAL A 94 -10.13 4.47 -13.31
N GLY A 95 -10.89 4.57 -14.39
CA GLY A 95 -11.88 3.56 -14.71
C GLY A 95 -11.21 2.28 -15.23
N THR A 96 -11.91 1.16 -15.14
CA THR A 96 -11.45 -0.12 -15.70
C THR A 96 -11.05 -0.02 -17.17
N GLN A 97 -11.78 0.77 -17.98
CA GLN A 97 -11.48 0.95 -19.40
C GLN A 97 -10.12 1.60 -19.67
N ASP A 98 -9.58 2.36 -18.72
CA ASP A 98 -8.32 3.10 -18.86
C ASP A 98 -7.10 2.21 -18.52
N LEU A 99 -7.33 0.97 -18.07
CA LEU A 99 -6.31 -0.03 -17.75
C LEU A 99 -5.99 -0.98 -18.92
N ASP A 100 -6.48 -0.68 -20.12
CA ASP A 100 -6.30 -1.52 -21.31
C ASP A 100 -4.85 -1.57 -21.82
N GLU A 101 -4.60 -2.30 -22.90
CA GLU A 101 -3.25 -2.41 -23.47
C GLU A 101 -2.69 -1.09 -24.03
N SER A 102 -3.53 -0.08 -24.27
CA SER A 102 -3.06 1.22 -24.76
C SER A 102 -2.23 1.97 -23.70
N LEU A 103 -2.59 1.82 -22.42
CA LEU A 103 -1.82 2.29 -21.28
C LEU A 103 -0.37 1.78 -21.35
N TRP A 104 -0.22 0.49 -21.64
CA TRP A 104 1.06 -0.22 -21.56
C TRP A 104 1.98 0.00 -22.75
N GLN A 105 1.50 0.59 -23.85
CA GLN A 105 2.33 0.91 -25.02
C GLN A 105 3.44 1.93 -24.71
N HIS A 106 3.26 2.74 -23.66
CA HIS A 106 4.18 3.78 -23.22
C HIS A 106 5.01 3.37 -22.00
N VAL A 107 4.85 2.13 -21.54
CA VAL A 107 5.45 1.61 -20.31
C VAL A 107 6.54 0.62 -20.66
N ASP A 108 7.77 0.90 -20.23
CA ASP A 108 8.86 -0.06 -20.33
C ASP A 108 8.77 -1.07 -19.18
N GLU A 109 8.10 -2.19 -19.44
CA GLU A 109 8.09 -3.34 -18.53
C GLU A 109 9.44 -4.05 -18.50
N THR A 110 10.22 -3.99 -19.58
CA THR A 110 11.47 -4.76 -19.72
C THR A 110 12.59 -4.27 -18.81
N ALA A 111 12.42 -3.09 -18.20
CA ALA A 111 13.26 -2.58 -17.13
C ALA A 111 13.36 -3.54 -15.92
N PHE A 112 12.41 -4.46 -15.75
CA PHE A 112 12.40 -5.43 -14.65
C PHE A 112 12.66 -6.88 -15.09
N PRO A 113 13.39 -7.68 -14.30
CA PRO A 113 13.67 -9.08 -14.62
C PRO A 113 12.37 -9.89 -14.83
N PRO A 114 12.34 -10.84 -15.78
CA PRO A 114 11.14 -11.65 -16.07
C PRO A 114 10.52 -12.30 -14.84
N LYS A 115 11.35 -12.88 -13.96
CA LYS A 115 10.89 -13.52 -12.71
C LYS A 115 10.11 -12.57 -11.80
N VAL A 116 10.54 -11.31 -11.70
CA VAL A 116 9.85 -10.30 -10.87
C VAL A 116 8.51 -9.94 -11.53
N ARG A 117 8.50 -9.72 -12.84
CA ARG A 117 7.27 -9.43 -13.58
C ARG A 117 6.24 -10.55 -13.47
N GLU A 118 6.68 -11.81 -13.60
CA GLU A 118 5.82 -12.98 -13.45
C GLU A 118 5.21 -13.07 -12.04
N ALA A 119 5.99 -12.79 -10.99
CA ALA A 119 5.50 -12.81 -9.61
C ALA A 119 4.47 -11.70 -9.33
N TRP A 120 4.70 -10.50 -9.88
CA TRP A 120 3.75 -9.38 -9.79
C TRP A 120 2.49 -9.67 -10.60
N LEU A 121 2.63 -10.16 -11.84
CA LEU A 121 1.54 -10.52 -12.75
C LEU A 121 0.66 -11.63 -12.18
N ALA A 122 1.26 -12.66 -11.56
CA ALA A 122 0.53 -13.75 -10.91
C ALA A 122 -0.34 -13.26 -9.74
N ASN A 123 0.02 -12.13 -9.12
CA ASN A 123 -0.73 -11.47 -8.06
C ASN A 123 -1.65 -10.35 -8.58
N GLY A 124 -1.81 -10.23 -9.90
CA GLY A 124 -2.71 -9.27 -10.55
C GLY A 124 -2.11 -7.88 -10.76
N PHE A 125 -0.81 -7.67 -10.51
CA PHE A 125 -0.15 -6.39 -10.73
C PHE A 125 0.63 -6.40 -12.04
N ARG A 126 0.68 -5.25 -12.70
CA ARG A 126 1.63 -4.99 -13.79
C ARG A 126 2.46 -3.77 -13.43
N ILE A 127 3.74 -3.80 -13.81
CA ILE A 127 4.73 -2.83 -13.38
C ILE A 127 5.64 -2.43 -14.54
N GLY A 128 6.07 -1.18 -14.55
CA GLY A 128 7.03 -0.71 -15.55
C GLY A 128 7.45 0.73 -15.32
N LEU A 129 8.34 1.22 -16.18
CA LEU A 129 8.86 2.59 -16.12
C LEU A 129 8.26 3.45 -17.22
N ILE A 130 7.94 4.70 -16.88
CA ILE A 130 7.39 5.70 -17.80
C ILE A 130 8.28 6.95 -17.76
N ALA A 131 8.62 7.47 -18.93
CA ALA A 131 9.38 8.72 -19.04
C ALA A 131 8.49 9.98 -18.95
N THR A 132 7.25 9.89 -19.45
CA THR A 132 6.30 11.01 -19.51
C THR A 132 5.00 10.63 -18.79
N PRO A 133 4.92 10.82 -17.46
CA PRO A 133 3.71 10.46 -16.69
C PRO A 133 2.47 11.30 -17.06
N ASP A 134 2.66 12.43 -17.73
CA ASP A 134 1.59 13.30 -18.23
C ASP A 134 0.85 12.69 -19.44
N ALA A 135 1.40 11.64 -20.05
CA ALA A 135 0.74 10.90 -21.13
C ALA A 135 -0.31 9.89 -20.63
N LEU A 136 -0.44 9.75 -19.31
CA LEU A 136 -1.41 8.84 -18.70
C LEU A 136 -2.77 9.52 -18.52
N PRO A 137 -3.87 8.75 -18.50
CA PRO A 137 -5.21 9.27 -18.24
C PRO A 137 -5.23 10.11 -16.96
N GLU A 138 -5.89 11.27 -17.06
CA GLU A 138 -6.09 12.18 -15.94
C GLU A 138 -7.15 11.61 -14.99
N THR A 139 -6.98 11.88 -13.69
CA THR A 139 -7.88 11.42 -12.64
C THR A 139 -9.31 11.94 -12.88
N ALA A 140 -10.32 11.08 -12.78
CA ALA A 140 -11.73 11.47 -12.92
C ALA A 140 -12.23 12.48 -11.85
N GLU A 141 -11.43 12.74 -10.81
CA GLU A 141 -11.81 13.46 -9.59
C GLU A 141 -11.31 14.93 -9.48
N GLU A 142 -10.93 15.60 -10.57
CA GLU A 142 -10.48 17.00 -10.51
C GLU A 142 -11.50 18.01 -9.92
N ASN A 143 -12.70 17.57 -9.49
CA ASN A 143 -13.76 18.41 -8.95
C ASN A 143 -14.13 18.22 -7.46
N VAL A 144 -13.43 17.39 -6.66
CA VAL A 144 -13.62 17.40 -5.20
C VAL A 144 -12.40 17.99 -4.52
N ALA A 145 -12.48 19.31 -4.31
CA ALA A 145 -11.52 20.16 -3.66
C ALA A 145 -10.63 19.47 -2.62
N SER A 146 -9.33 19.48 -2.87
CA SER A 146 -8.26 19.31 -1.88
C SER A 146 -8.40 20.38 -0.78
N GLY A 147 -9.24 20.11 0.21
CA GLY A 147 -9.13 20.71 1.52
C GLY A 147 -7.91 20.11 2.20
N ASP A 148 -6.77 20.79 2.11
CA ASP A 148 -5.53 20.48 2.85
C ASP A 148 -5.77 20.75 4.35
N ASP A 149 -6.52 19.87 5.00
CA ASP A 149 -6.77 19.95 6.44
C ASP A 149 -5.54 19.42 7.19
N PRO A 150 -4.78 20.29 7.89
CA PRO A 150 -3.59 19.89 8.64
C PRO A 150 -3.88 18.86 9.74
N ILE A 151 -5.14 18.77 10.21
CA ILE A 151 -5.56 17.78 11.20
C ILE A 151 -5.59 16.38 10.58
N ASN A 152 -6.09 16.25 9.35
CA ASN A 152 -6.12 14.96 8.64
C ASN A 152 -4.70 14.47 8.34
N ARG A 153 -3.77 15.35 7.96
CA ARG A 153 -2.36 15.00 7.76
C ARG A 153 -1.68 14.49 9.04
N LEU A 154 -2.00 15.09 10.18
CA LEU A 154 -1.51 14.62 11.49
C LEU A 154 -2.14 13.28 11.89
N LEU A 155 -3.41 13.04 11.57
CA LEU A 155 -4.11 11.79 11.86
C LEU A 155 -3.67 10.63 10.95
N SER A 156 -3.33 10.90 9.68
CA SER A 156 -2.67 9.94 8.79
C SER A 156 -1.28 9.57 9.30
N THR A 157 -0.50 10.56 9.76
CA THR A 157 0.82 10.32 10.38
C THR A 157 0.70 9.55 11.71
N ALA A 158 -0.43 9.69 12.41
CA ALA A 158 -0.73 8.97 13.64
C ALA A 158 -1.40 7.59 13.42
N GLY A 159 -1.70 7.21 12.17
CA GLY A 159 -2.37 5.94 11.84
C GLY A 159 -3.81 5.83 12.33
N VAL A 160 -4.48 6.96 12.61
CA VAL A 160 -5.80 6.97 13.29
C VAL A 160 -6.97 7.09 12.30
N LEU A 161 -6.76 7.56 11.07
CA LEU A 161 -7.82 7.60 10.04
C LEU A 161 -7.30 7.08 8.71
N GLY A 162 -7.84 5.94 8.27
CA GLY A 162 -7.59 5.36 6.96
C GLY A 162 -8.41 6.09 5.91
N ARG A 163 -7.80 7.05 5.22
CA ARG A 163 -8.34 7.56 3.96
C ARG A 163 -7.81 6.68 2.81
N SER A 164 -8.64 6.44 1.80
CA SER A 164 -8.17 5.91 0.52
C SER A 164 -7.13 6.89 -0.03
N PRO A 165 -5.89 6.47 -0.33
CA PRO A 165 -4.86 7.40 -0.76
C PRO A 165 -5.24 7.96 -2.14
N SER A 166 -5.46 9.27 -2.20
CA SER A 166 -5.79 9.99 -3.42
C SER A 166 -4.85 11.19 -3.61
N GLY A 167 -4.49 11.45 -4.87
CA GLY A 167 -3.63 12.57 -5.24
C GLY A 167 -2.14 12.36 -4.96
N ILE A 168 -1.42 13.45 -4.80
CA ILE A 168 0.05 13.48 -4.75
C ILE A 168 0.53 13.64 -3.30
N GLU A 169 1.29 12.67 -2.81
CA GLU A 169 1.99 12.72 -1.54
C GLU A 169 3.52 12.84 -1.76
N THR A 170 4.19 13.63 -0.92
CA THR A 170 5.66 13.69 -0.86
C THR A 170 6.17 13.08 0.45
N ILE A 171 6.89 11.98 0.33
CA ILE A 171 7.34 11.12 1.41
C ILE A 171 8.85 11.29 1.61
N PRO A 172 9.30 11.80 2.77
CA PRO A 172 10.72 11.87 3.09
C PRO A 172 11.22 10.50 3.55
N LEU A 173 12.02 9.84 2.72
CA LEU A 173 12.64 8.57 3.03
C LEU A 173 14.06 8.75 3.59
N ARG A 174 14.42 7.92 4.56
CA ARG A 174 15.79 7.83 5.09
C ARG A 174 16.50 6.58 4.54
N PRO A 175 17.74 6.70 4.05
CA PRO A 175 18.53 5.57 3.59
C PRO A 175 18.57 4.44 4.61
N SER A 176 18.38 3.22 4.12
CA SER A 176 18.37 1.97 4.87
C SER A 176 17.30 1.89 5.96
N GLN A 177 16.34 2.82 5.98
CA GLN A 177 15.18 2.77 6.88
C GLN A 177 13.95 2.34 6.09
N ARG A 178 13.29 1.28 6.57
CA ARG A 178 12.00 0.83 6.05
C ARG A 178 10.93 1.89 6.34
N HIS A 179 10.17 2.23 5.32
CA HIS A 179 8.99 3.07 5.38
C HIS A 179 7.79 2.25 4.88
N GLU A 180 6.62 2.51 5.44
CA GLU A 180 5.38 1.82 5.07
C GLU A 180 4.50 2.85 4.36
N LEU A 181 4.08 2.53 3.13
CA LEU A 181 3.16 3.31 2.33
C LEU A 181 1.82 2.56 2.25
N PRO A 182 0.81 2.94 3.05
CA PRO A 182 -0.52 2.37 2.95
C PRO A 182 -1.12 2.65 1.57
N ILE A 183 -1.68 1.62 0.94
CA ILE A 183 -2.34 1.73 -0.37
C ILE A 183 -3.85 1.56 -0.24
N SER A 184 -4.31 0.76 0.73
CA SER A 184 -5.73 0.63 1.04
C SER A 184 -6.06 1.19 2.41
N THR A 185 -7.34 1.49 2.63
CA THR A 185 -7.89 1.63 3.97
C THR A 185 -7.83 0.29 4.72
N VAL A 186 -7.96 0.35 6.04
CA VAL A 186 -8.09 -0.85 6.87
C VAL A 186 -9.49 -1.43 6.62
N LEU A 187 -9.56 -2.70 6.22
CA LEU A 187 -10.83 -3.40 6.10
C LEU A 187 -11.30 -3.81 7.50
N ASP A 188 -12.54 -3.56 7.88
CA ASP A 188 -13.02 -3.92 9.22
C ASP A 188 -13.43 -5.40 9.32
N GLY A 189 -12.98 -6.10 10.36
CA GLY A 189 -13.32 -7.49 10.63
C GLY A 189 -12.43 -8.50 9.92
N SER A 190 -12.88 -9.76 9.82
CA SER A 190 -12.09 -10.86 9.25
C SER A 190 -12.32 -10.98 7.74
N HIS A 191 -11.26 -10.85 6.95
CA HIS A 191 -11.29 -10.95 5.49
C HIS A 191 -10.34 -12.04 4.98
N VAL A 192 -10.71 -12.71 3.90
CA VAL A 192 -9.83 -13.66 3.21
C VAL A 192 -9.03 -12.92 2.14
N VAL A 193 -7.71 -12.89 2.34
CA VAL A 193 -6.75 -12.32 1.38
C VAL A 193 -6.14 -13.45 0.57
N LEU A 194 -6.14 -13.28 -0.75
CA LEU A 194 -5.59 -14.25 -1.70
C LEU A 194 -4.30 -13.70 -2.32
N ALA A 195 -3.22 -14.46 -2.24
CA ALA A 195 -1.95 -14.13 -2.88
C ALA A 195 -1.28 -15.40 -3.45
N GLN A 196 -0.57 -15.25 -4.56
CA GLN A 196 0.29 -16.28 -5.11
C GLN A 196 1.64 -16.25 -4.39
N GLU A 197 1.99 -17.36 -3.73
CA GLU A 197 3.22 -17.57 -2.96
C GLU A 197 3.82 -18.93 -3.34
N ASN A 198 5.09 -18.95 -3.74
CA ASN A 198 5.86 -20.10 -4.22
C ASN A 198 5.14 -20.85 -5.34
N GLY A 199 4.52 -20.10 -6.26
CA GLY A 199 3.70 -20.62 -7.36
C GLY A 199 2.37 -21.26 -6.93
N LYS A 200 1.91 -21.03 -5.70
CA LYS A 200 0.65 -21.57 -5.18
C LYS A 200 -0.26 -20.46 -4.67
N LEU A 201 -1.55 -20.56 -5.01
CA LEU A 201 -2.56 -19.65 -4.49
C LEU A 201 -2.78 -19.96 -3.01
N THR A 202 -2.44 -18.99 -2.17
CA THR A 202 -2.58 -19.05 -0.72
C THR A 202 -3.66 -18.09 -0.28
N GLY A 203 -4.67 -18.62 0.43
CA GLY A 203 -5.68 -17.81 1.10
C GLY A 203 -5.42 -17.75 2.60
N ARG A 204 -5.39 -16.56 3.19
CA ARG A 204 -5.30 -16.38 4.65
C ARG A 204 -6.48 -15.54 5.13
N SER A 205 -7.14 -16.00 6.20
CA SER A 205 -8.14 -15.20 6.91
C SER A 205 -7.39 -14.28 7.87
N LEU A 206 -7.51 -12.98 7.65
CA LEU A 206 -6.81 -11.94 8.40
C LEU A 206 -7.82 -11.03 9.08
N ASP A 207 -7.55 -10.71 10.34
CA ASP A 207 -8.33 -9.74 11.10
C ASP A 207 -7.91 -8.32 10.74
N SER A 208 -8.86 -7.45 10.47
CA SER A 208 -8.70 -6.09 9.98
C SER A 208 -7.48 -5.82 9.07
N PRO A 209 -7.40 -6.44 7.88
CA PRO A 209 -6.23 -6.31 7.03
C PRO A 209 -6.12 -4.93 6.38
N GLN A 210 -4.89 -4.50 6.12
CA GLN A 210 -4.52 -3.28 5.41
C GLN A 210 -3.40 -3.59 4.42
N MET A 211 -3.61 -3.19 3.16
CA MET A 211 -2.65 -3.39 2.09
C MET A 211 -1.67 -2.22 2.02
N SER A 212 -0.38 -2.53 1.92
CA SER A 212 0.68 -1.52 1.95
C SER A 212 1.87 -1.93 1.09
N LEU A 213 2.71 -0.96 0.74
CA LEU A 213 4.04 -1.19 0.21
C LEU A 213 5.08 -0.88 1.29
N SER A 214 5.99 -1.80 1.55
CA SER A 214 7.23 -1.46 2.25
C SER A 214 8.23 -0.90 1.26
N LEU A 215 8.87 0.20 1.66
CA LEU A 215 9.82 0.97 0.87
C LEU A 215 11.11 1.07 1.65
N THR A 216 12.21 0.57 1.11
CA THR A 216 13.54 0.68 1.73
C THR A 216 14.53 1.27 0.73
N PRO A 217 14.84 2.57 0.82
CA PRO A 217 15.81 3.18 -0.09
C PRO A 217 17.24 2.83 0.34
N THR A 218 18.12 2.68 -0.63
CA THR A 218 19.56 2.54 -0.43
C THR A 218 20.28 3.53 -1.33
N LEU A 219 21.32 4.18 -0.81
CA LEU A 219 22.18 5.05 -1.61
C LEU A 219 23.18 4.19 -2.38
N GLY A 220 23.28 4.44 -3.69
CA GLY A 220 24.27 3.82 -4.55
C GLY A 220 25.67 4.42 -4.35
N PRO A 221 26.69 3.83 -5.00
CA PRO A 221 28.07 4.29 -4.91
C PRO A 221 28.30 5.64 -5.62
N GLY A 222 27.48 5.97 -6.63
CA GLY A 222 27.56 7.24 -7.36
C GLY A 222 26.68 8.34 -6.76
N PRO A 223 27.01 9.62 -6.98
CA PRO A 223 26.16 10.72 -6.57
C PRO A 223 24.78 10.62 -7.24
N GLY A 224 23.72 10.80 -6.45
CA GLY A 224 22.35 10.75 -6.93
C GLY A 224 21.82 9.36 -7.30
N GLN A 225 22.57 8.29 -7.04
CA GLN A 225 22.08 6.93 -7.25
C GLN A 225 21.26 6.49 -6.02
N VAL A 226 20.01 6.11 -6.25
CA VAL A 226 19.14 5.50 -5.24
C VAL A 226 18.57 4.22 -5.79
N THR A 227 18.61 3.15 -5.00
CA THR A 227 17.84 1.94 -5.27
C THR A 227 16.73 1.83 -4.22
N LEU A 228 15.49 1.71 -4.67
CA LEU A 228 14.33 1.54 -3.81
C LEU A 228 13.90 0.08 -3.85
N GLU A 229 14.03 -0.60 -2.72
CA GLU A 229 13.40 -1.92 -2.53
C GLU A 229 11.94 -1.72 -2.16
N ILE A 230 11.05 -2.33 -2.95
CA ILE A 230 9.61 -2.22 -2.83
C ILE A 230 9.03 -3.63 -2.66
N ARG A 231 8.13 -3.79 -1.70
CA ARG A 231 7.44 -5.06 -1.46
C ARG A 231 5.99 -4.85 -1.04
N PRO A 232 5.02 -5.50 -1.70
CA PRO A 232 3.64 -5.58 -1.21
C PRO A 232 3.54 -6.38 0.09
N GLU A 233 2.78 -5.84 1.03
CA GLU A 233 2.59 -6.43 2.36
C GLU A 233 1.17 -6.23 2.86
N ILE A 234 0.69 -7.22 3.63
CA ILE A 234 -0.61 -7.15 4.27
C ILE A 234 -0.42 -7.06 5.78
N GLN A 235 -0.71 -5.90 6.36
CA GLN A 235 -0.76 -5.72 7.80
C GLN A 235 -2.11 -6.18 8.33
N HIS A 236 -2.15 -6.79 9.51
CA HIS A 236 -3.39 -7.31 10.08
C HIS A 236 -3.34 -7.42 11.61
N GLY A 237 -4.53 -7.47 12.19
CA GLY A 237 -4.81 -7.63 13.61
C GLY A 237 -4.68 -6.33 14.40
N SER A 238 -4.72 -6.48 15.73
CA SER A 238 -4.46 -5.40 16.65
C SER A 238 -2.99 -4.98 16.64
N VAL A 239 -2.74 -3.71 16.98
CA VAL A 239 -1.38 -3.20 17.20
C VAL A 239 -0.78 -3.93 18.40
N GLN A 240 0.38 -4.55 18.20
CA GLN A 240 1.10 -5.30 19.23
C GLN A 240 2.46 -4.65 19.52
N GLN A 241 2.87 -4.72 20.77
CA GLN A 241 4.22 -4.37 21.20
C GLN A 241 5.13 -5.60 21.12
N ARG A 242 6.23 -5.51 20.38
CA ARG A 242 7.25 -6.55 20.24
C ARG A 242 8.60 -6.02 20.70
N PHE A 243 9.29 -6.78 21.54
CA PHE A 243 10.66 -6.48 21.92
C PHE A 243 11.60 -7.11 20.89
N ILE A 244 12.28 -6.27 20.10
CA ILE A 244 13.30 -6.70 19.15
C ILE A 244 14.65 -6.56 19.83
N SER A 245 15.27 -7.69 20.18
CA SER A 245 16.62 -7.72 20.73
C SER A 245 17.63 -7.86 19.59
N SER A 246 18.59 -6.93 19.52
CA SER A 246 19.81 -7.08 18.72
C SER A 246 21.00 -7.30 19.65
N GLU A 247 22.17 -7.63 19.09
CA GLU A 247 23.42 -7.75 19.86
C GLU A 247 23.78 -6.45 20.61
N ALA A 248 23.32 -5.29 20.12
CA ALA A 248 23.64 -3.99 20.68
C ALA A 248 22.57 -3.43 21.63
N ALA A 249 21.28 -3.76 21.43
CA ALA A 249 20.19 -3.23 22.26
C ALA A 249 18.87 -4.00 22.08
N THR A 250 18.05 -4.02 23.13
CA THR A 250 16.62 -4.36 23.02
C THR A 250 15.83 -3.09 22.74
N ARG A 251 15.10 -3.07 21.63
CA ARG A 251 14.18 -1.98 21.27
C ARG A 251 12.73 -2.45 21.33
N LEU A 252 11.85 -1.60 21.82
CA LEU A 252 10.41 -1.80 21.71
C LEU A 252 9.97 -1.36 20.31
N ALA A 253 9.36 -2.27 19.56
CA ALA A 253 8.69 -1.98 18.30
C ALA A 253 7.19 -2.16 18.50
N THR A 254 6.40 -1.21 18.02
CA THR A 254 4.93 -1.27 18.08
C THR A 254 4.41 -1.35 16.65
N GLY A 255 3.56 -2.33 16.35
CA GLY A 255 3.00 -2.48 15.00
C GLY A 255 2.04 -3.66 14.88
N ARG A 256 1.36 -3.74 13.75
CA ARG A 256 0.50 -4.88 13.39
C ARG A 256 1.33 -6.10 13.00
N SER A 257 0.68 -7.26 12.87
CA SER A 257 1.31 -8.43 12.23
C SER A 257 1.33 -8.22 10.72
N THR A 258 2.38 -8.69 10.06
CA THR A 258 2.59 -8.46 8.64
C THR A 258 2.75 -9.78 7.93
N TRP A 259 1.94 -10.01 6.91
CA TRP A 259 2.19 -11.04 5.91
C TRP A 259 3.02 -10.41 4.79
N GLU A 260 4.31 -10.77 4.76
CA GLU A 260 5.25 -10.33 3.74
C GLU A 260 5.21 -11.27 2.51
N LEU A 261 5.37 -10.71 1.32
CA LEU A 261 5.38 -11.44 0.04
C LEU A 261 6.76 -11.31 -0.63
N PRO A 262 7.77 -12.09 -0.18
CA PRO A 262 9.16 -11.89 -0.61
C PRO A 262 9.41 -12.18 -2.10
N GLU A 263 8.57 -12.99 -2.75
CA GLU A 263 8.65 -13.23 -4.21
C GLU A 263 8.31 -12.01 -5.05
N MET A 264 7.58 -11.06 -4.47
CA MET A 264 7.22 -9.78 -5.10
C MET A 264 8.21 -8.67 -4.76
N ASN A 265 9.41 -8.99 -4.25
CA ASN A 265 10.46 -7.99 -4.06
C ASN A 265 10.85 -7.36 -5.39
N LEU A 266 10.69 -6.04 -5.47
CA LEU A 266 11.05 -5.22 -6.60
C LEU A 266 12.21 -4.32 -6.20
N SER A 267 13.34 -4.48 -6.88
CA SER A 267 14.47 -3.56 -6.76
C SER A 267 14.40 -2.56 -7.92
N TRP A 268 14.12 -1.30 -7.59
CA TRP A 268 14.05 -0.22 -8.58
C TRP A 268 15.24 0.72 -8.45
N ALA A 269 16.15 0.69 -9.42
CA ALA A 269 17.19 1.70 -9.56
C ALA A 269 16.56 3.02 -10.02
N ALA A 270 16.24 3.87 -9.05
CA ALA A 270 15.44 5.05 -9.28
C ALA A 270 16.20 6.09 -10.10
N ASN A 271 15.51 6.63 -11.10
CA ASN A 271 15.99 7.71 -11.96
C ASN A 271 15.02 8.90 -11.83
N PRO A 272 15.48 10.13 -11.57
CA PRO A 272 14.59 11.30 -11.43
C PRO A 272 13.69 11.60 -12.65
N HIS A 273 14.05 11.06 -13.81
CA HIS A 273 13.32 11.22 -15.07
C HIS A 273 12.39 10.07 -15.42
N LEU A 274 12.41 8.98 -14.64
CA LEU A 274 11.54 7.84 -14.84
C LEU A 274 10.63 7.68 -13.64
N THR A 275 9.36 7.42 -13.92
CA THR A 275 8.35 7.14 -12.92
C THR A 275 8.04 5.65 -12.96
N LEU A 276 8.07 5.00 -11.79
CA LEU A 276 7.59 3.63 -11.65
C LEU A 276 6.06 3.65 -11.61
N LEU A 277 5.44 2.95 -12.55
CA LEU A 277 4.00 2.66 -12.54
C LEU A 277 3.76 1.30 -11.91
N ILE A 278 2.79 1.25 -10.99
CA ILE A 278 2.19 0.03 -10.46
C ILE A 278 0.68 0.14 -10.68
N ALA A 279 0.11 -0.81 -11.42
CA ALA A 279 -1.31 -0.82 -11.76
C ALA A 279 -1.88 -2.25 -11.73
N PRO A 280 -3.20 -2.42 -11.54
CA PRO A 280 -3.82 -3.73 -11.65
C PRO A 280 -3.87 -4.20 -13.10
N VAL A 281 -3.85 -5.52 -13.28
CA VAL A 281 -4.01 -6.18 -14.58
C VAL A 281 -5.49 -6.17 -14.97
N HIS A 282 -5.76 -5.73 -16.19
CA HIS A 282 -7.09 -5.72 -16.78
C HIS A 282 -7.35 -6.97 -17.63
N GLN A 283 -8.47 -7.65 -17.39
CA GLN A 283 -8.95 -8.84 -18.09
C GLN A 283 -10.36 -8.56 -18.65
N PRO A 284 -10.49 -8.03 -19.87
CA PRO A 284 -11.76 -7.53 -20.40
C PRO A 284 -12.81 -8.61 -20.65
N ASP A 285 -12.40 -9.87 -20.77
CA ASP A 285 -13.30 -11.00 -21.05
C ASP A 285 -13.97 -11.57 -19.78
N GLU A 286 -13.60 -11.08 -18.60
CA GLU A 286 -14.09 -11.57 -17.31
C GLU A 286 -15.13 -10.60 -16.70
N ASN A 287 -16.11 -11.14 -15.97
CA ASN A 287 -17.10 -10.31 -15.26
C ASN A 287 -16.47 -9.44 -14.18
N GLU A 288 -15.36 -9.91 -13.61
CA GLU A 288 -14.54 -9.16 -12.69
C GLU A 288 -13.17 -8.92 -13.34
N PRO A 289 -12.92 -7.71 -13.86
CA PRO A 289 -11.87 -7.47 -14.84
C PRO A 289 -10.48 -7.30 -14.21
N THR A 290 -10.37 -7.38 -12.89
CA THR A 290 -9.09 -7.38 -12.15
C THR A 290 -9.09 -8.52 -11.15
N PHE A 291 -7.92 -9.05 -10.78
CA PHE A 291 -7.83 -10.24 -9.93
C PHE A 291 -6.72 -10.17 -8.88
N GLY A 292 -6.67 -11.19 -8.04
CA GLY A 292 -5.57 -11.42 -7.10
C GLY A 292 -5.46 -10.36 -6.01
N LEU A 293 -4.24 -10.16 -5.53
CA LEU A 293 -3.90 -9.18 -4.51
C LEU A 293 -4.05 -7.75 -5.04
N ALA A 294 -3.72 -7.51 -6.31
CA ALA A 294 -3.87 -6.19 -6.91
C ALA A 294 -5.31 -5.70 -6.88
N ARG A 295 -6.29 -6.56 -7.15
CA ARG A 295 -7.70 -6.21 -6.98
C ARG A 295 -8.01 -5.77 -5.55
N GLN A 296 -7.46 -6.43 -4.54
CA GLN A 296 -7.74 -6.08 -3.14
C GLN A 296 -7.00 -4.81 -2.70
N MET A 297 -5.83 -4.54 -3.30
CA MET A 297 -4.92 -3.47 -2.90
C MET A 297 -5.14 -2.17 -3.68
N LEU A 298 -5.49 -2.26 -4.96
CA LEU A 298 -5.60 -1.14 -5.90
C LEU A 298 -7.05 -0.93 -6.40
N ARG A 299 -8.04 -1.46 -5.68
CA ARG A 299 -9.44 -1.11 -5.91
C ARG A 299 -9.81 0.01 -4.96
N ASP A 300 -10.50 1.01 -5.50
CA ASP A 300 -10.95 2.11 -4.67
C ASP A 300 -12.08 1.64 -3.75
N ALA A 301 -11.86 1.74 -2.44
CA ALA A 301 -12.81 1.33 -1.43
C ALA A 301 -14.10 2.17 -1.47
N ASP A 302 -13.98 3.44 -1.88
CA ASP A 302 -15.11 4.38 -1.92
C ASP A 302 -15.93 4.23 -3.22
N HIS A 303 -15.34 3.65 -4.27
CA HIS A 303 -15.93 3.50 -5.60
C HIS A 303 -16.03 2.04 -6.05
N MET A 304 -16.32 1.13 -5.11
CA MET A 304 -16.49 -0.30 -5.39
C MET A 304 -17.58 -0.58 -6.45
N GLN A 305 -18.60 0.28 -6.56
CA GLN A 305 -19.71 0.17 -7.52
C GLN A 305 -19.36 0.73 -8.91
N ASP A 306 -18.41 1.65 -9.00
CA ASP A 306 -18.06 2.36 -10.23
C ASP A 306 -16.86 1.73 -10.94
N ASP A 307 -16.41 0.55 -10.49
CA ASP A 307 -15.26 -0.20 -11.01
C ASP A 307 -14.02 0.67 -11.24
N GLN A 308 -13.77 1.55 -10.25
CA GLN A 308 -12.58 2.39 -10.21
C GLN A 308 -11.40 1.69 -9.54
N HIS A 309 -10.23 1.98 -10.09
CA HIS A 309 -8.96 1.42 -9.68
C HIS A 309 -7.94 2.52 -9.41
N VAL A 310 -6.99 2.22 -8.54
CA VAL A 310 -5.87 3.10 -8.23
C VAL A 310 -4.65 2.66 -9.00
N MET A 311 -4.11 3.55 -9.82
CA MET A 311 -2.75 3.46 -10.34
C MET A 311 -1.80 4.21 -9.40
N LEU A 312 -0.69 3.58 -9.04
CA LEU A 312 0.34 4.19 -8.22
C LEU A 312 1.54 4.58 -9.08
N LEU A 313 1.90 5.85 -9.03
CA LEU A 313 3.07 6.41 -9.66
C LEU A 313 4.10 6.83 -8.61
N LEU A 314 5.30 6.25 -8.68
CA LEU A 314 6.39 6.53 -7.76
C LEU A 314 7.52 7.25 -8.49
N ARG A 315 7.96 8.40 -7.97
CA ARG A 315 9.04 9.21 -8.55
C ARG A 315 9.96 9.78 -7.48
N ILE A 316 11.27 9.77 -7.71
CA ILE A 316 12.22 10.47 -6.82
C ILE A 316 12.31 11.94 -7.26
N ASN A 317 11.89 12.86 -6.38
CA ASN A 317 11.88 14.30 -6.65
C ASN A 317 13.19 14.98 -6.25
N ASP A 318 13.70 14.68 -5.06
CA ASP A 318 14.95 15.21 -4.55
C ASP A 318 15.87 14.08 -4.13
N LEU A 319 17.11 14.17 -4.58
CA LEU A 319 18.22 13.36 -4.10
C LEU A 319 19.03 14.17 -3.08
N PRO A 320 19.63 13.52 -2.06
CA PRO A 320 20.51 14.22 -1.15
C PRO A 320 21.68 14.86 -1.93
N SER A 321 21.84 16.17 -1.77
CA SER A 321 22.99 16.90 -2.31
C SER A 321 24.27 16.42 -1.64
N SER A 322 25.31 16.10 -2.43
CA SER A 322 26.64 15.71 -1.92
C SER A 322 27.29 16.79 -1.08
#